data_AF-A0A286G7D5-F1
#
_entry.id   AF-A0A286G7D5-F1
#
_cell.length_a   1.000
_cell.length_b   1.000
_cell.length_c   1.000
_cell.angle_alpha   90.00
_cell.angle_beta   90.00
_cell.angle_gamma   90.00
#
_symmetry.space_group_name_H-M   'P 1'
#
loop_
_entity.id
_entity.type
_entity.pdbx_description
1 polymer ?
#
loop_
_entity_poly.entity_id
_entity_poly.type
_entity_poly.pdbx_seq_one_letter_code
_entity_poly.pdbx_strand_id
1 'polypeptide(L)'
;MHLGLEKLWTAAGVLSGLQLTGFSLRVNREIAAGEDDLTWLPLADTLNLASLAVTMLGVFVAPILGISGAALALKAFGLSALLLVGYPFALAGHYDMFNRRTRRSWTYCPTQERIVLFIVAVAVVAYVVLASIR
;
A
#
# COMPACT_ATOMS: atom_id res chain seq x y z
N MET A 1 -18.31 -6.46 17.84
CA MET A 1 -18.98 -5.66 16.78
C MET A 1 -19.03 -6.51 15.52
N HIS A 2 -20.20 -7.03 15.13
CA HIS A 2 -20.34 -7.79 13.87
C HIS A 2 -20.45 -6.81 12.70
N LEU A 3 -19.32 -6.49 12.07
CA LEU A 3 -19.33 -5.88 10.73
C LEU A 3 -19.77 -6.96 9.73
N GLY A 4 -20.89 -6.74 9.06
CA GLY A 4 -21.32 -7.58 7.95
C GLY A 4 -20.31 -7.50 6.81
N LEU A 5 -20.04 -8.64 6.15
CA LEU A 5 -19.13 -8.74 5.00
C LEU A 5 -19.47 -7.73 3.90
N GLU A 6 -20.75 -7.44 3.70
CA GLU A 6 -21.22 -6.44 2.75
C GLU A 6 -20.59 -5.06 2.97
N LYS A 7 -20.62 -4.54 4.20
CA LYS A 7 -20.03 -3.22 4.53
C LYS A 7 -18.51 -3.23 4.34
N LEU A 8 -17.87 -4.34 4.70
CA LEU A 8 -16.43 -4.53 4.54
C LEU A 8 -16.04 -4.54 3.07
N TRP A 9 -16.80 -5.25 2.22
CA TRP A 9 -16.59 -5.33 0.79
C TRP A 9 -16.81 -3.99 0.09
N THR A 10 -17.81 -3.22 0.50
CA THR A 10 -18.00 -1.85 -0.01
C THR A 10 -16.78 -0.97 0.30
N ALA A 11 -16.30 -0.98 1.55
CA ALA A 11 -15.11 -0.23 1.93
C ALA A 11 -13.84 -0.72 1.19
N ALA A 12 -13.67 -2.04 1.05
CA ALA A 12 -12.58 -2.65 0.31
C ALA A 12 -12.63 -2.33 -1.20
N GLY A 13 -13.82 -2.20 -1.78
CA GLY A 13 -14.02 -1.76 -3.15
C GLY A 13 -13.52 -0.32 -3.36
N VAL A 14 -13.88 0.59 -2.44
CA VAL A 14 -13.34 1.96 -2.45
C VAL A 14 -11.83 1.97 -2.31
N LEU A 15 -11.29 1.20 -1.35
CA LEU A 15 -9.84 1.07 -1.15
C LEU A 15 -9.12 0.57 -2.41
N SER A 16 -9.70 -0.41 -3.09
CA SER A 16 -9.18 -0.97 -4.35
C SER A 16 -9.20 0.05 -5.48
N GLY A 17 -10.27 0.84 -5.59
CA GLY A 17 -10.35 1.95 -6.53
C GLY A 17 -9.25 2.99 -6.30
N LEU A 18 -8.95 3.32 -5.04
CA LEU A 18 -7.85 4.23 -4.69
C LEU A 18 -6.48 3.63 -5.02
N GLN A 19 -6.25 2.35 -4.69
CA GLN A 19 -5.00 1.62 -5.02
C GLN A 19 -4.73 1.64 -6.53
N LEU A 20 -5.75 1.28 -7.33
CA LEU A 20 -5.66 1.26 -8.80
C LEU A 20 -5.46 2.67 -9.36
N THR A 21 -6.22 3.65 -8.88
CA THR A 21 -6.09 5.05 -9.34
C THR A 21 -4.70 5.59 -9.03
N GLY A 22 -4.21 5.41 -7.81
CA GLY A 22 -2.87 5.85 -7.41
C GLY A 22 -1.76 5.21 -8.24
N PHE A 23 -1.89 3.93 -8.57
CA PHE A 23 -0.95 3.23 -9.45
C PHE A 23 -1.04 3.70 -10.91
N SER A 24 -2.24 3.88 -11.45
CA SER A 24 -2.44 4.38 -12.81
C SER A 24 -1.89 5.79 -12.99
N LEU A 25 -2.11 6.68 -12.02
CA LEU A 25 -1.54 8.04 -12.04
C LEU A 25 0.00 8.00 -11.99
N ARG A 26 0.57 7.11 -11.18
CA ARG A 26 2.01 6.86 -11.08
C ARG A 26 2.60 6.40 -12.41
N VAL A 27 1.97 5.41 -13.05
CA VAL A 27 2.40 4.87 -14.35
C VAL A 27 2.29 5.93 -15.44
N ASN A 28 1.16 6.65 -15.52
CA ASN A 28 0.96 7.71 -16.49
C ASN A 28 2.00 8.84 -16.35
N ARG A 29 2.38 9.18 -15.12
CA ARG A 29 3.45 10.15 -14.87
C ARG A 29 4.79 9.67 -15.44
N GLU A 30 5.17 8.41 -15.24
CA GLU A 30 6.45 7.89 -15.75
C GLU A 30 6.48 7.82 -17.28
N ILE A 31 5.38 7.41 -17.89
CA ILE A 31 5.25 7.42 -19.36
C ILE A 31 5.43 8.85 -19.89
N ALA A 32 4.85 9.85 -19.21
CA ALA A 32 4.97 11.25 -19.60
C ALA A 32 6.35 11.86 -19.32
N ALA A 33 7.12 11.32 -18.37
CA ALA A 33 8.44 11.81 -18.01
C ALA A 33 9.51 11.49 -19.08
N GLY A 34 9.26 10.51 -19.96
CA GLY A 34 10.12 10.20 -21.10
C GLY A 34 11.48 9.58 -20.72
N GLU A 35 12.45 9.64 -21.63
CA GLU A 35 13.80 9.04 -21.47
C GLU A 35 14.68 9.79 -20.46
N ASP A 36 14.28 10.99 -20.04
CA ASP A 36 15.05 11.87 -19.14
C ASP A 36 14.80 11.60 -17.64
N ASP A 37 13.91 10.67 -17.30
CA ASP A 37 13.60 10.29 -15.91
C ASP A 37 13.74 8.78 -15.66
N LEU A 38 13.85 8.41 -14.38
CA LEU A 38 13.96 7.02 -13.93
C LEU A 38 12.59 6.34 -14.01
N THR A 39 12.31 5.70 -15.13
CA THR A 39 11.07 4.95 -15.42
C THR A 39 10.85 3.68 -14.58
N TRP A 40 11.62 3.51 -13.50
CA TRP A 40 11.69 2.28 -12.75
C TRP A 40 10.55 2.26 -11.72
N LEU A 41 10.05 1.07 -11.39
CA LEU A 41 9.13 0.89 -10.26
C LEU A 41 9.89 1.10 -8.94
N PRO A 42 9.67 2.21 -8.19
CA PRO A 42 10.25 2.41 -6.87
C PRO A 42 9.78 1.32 -5.90
N LEU A 43 10.57 1.11 -4.85
CA LEU A 43 10.18 0.18 -3.79
C LEU A 43 8.89 0.63 -3.09
N ALA A 44 8.61 1.93 -3.06
CA ALA A 44 7.34 2.48 -2.61
C ALA A 44 6.11 1.83 -3.30
N ASP A 45 6.19 1.55 -4.60
CA ASP A 45 5.06 0.98 -5.36
C ASP A 45 4.73 -0.45 -4.90
N THR A 46 5.71 -1.16 -4.31
CA THR A 46 5.46 -2.49 -3.73
C THR A 46 4.49 -2.44 -2.55
N LEU A 47 4.40 -1.32 -1.82
CA LEU A 47 3.42 -1.15 -0.74
C LEU A 47 1.99 -1.13 -1.30
N ASN A 48 1.77 -0.40 -2.39
CA ASN A 48 0.45 -0.32 -3.02
C ASN A 48 0.06 -1.65 -3.68
N LEU A 49 1.01 -2.31 -4.35
CA LEU A 49 0.77 -3.63 -4.95
C LEU A 49 0.49 -4.70 -3.88
N ALA A 50 1.25 -4.71 -2.78
CA ALA A 50 0.99 -5.60 -1.64
C ALA A 50 -0.37 -5.28 -1.00
N SER A 51 -0.70 -3.99 -0.84
CA SER A 51 -2.00 -3.55 -0.35
C SER A 51 -3.15 -4.09 -1.22
N LEU A 52 -3.04 -3.97 -2.55
CA LEU A 52 -4.02 -4.48 -3.50
C LEU A 52 -4.12 -6.01 -3.44
N ALA A 53 -2.99 -6.71 -3.38
CA ALA A 53 -2.96 -8.17 -3.26
C ALA A 53 -3.64 -8.65 -1.97
N VAL A 54 -3.36 -8.01 -0.83
CA VAL A 54 -4.00 -8.32 0.46
C VAL A 54 -5.50 -8.04 0.41
N THR A 55 -5.93 -6.92 -0.20
CA THR A 55 -7.35 -6.64 -0.39
C THR A 55 -8.03 -7.72 -1.24
N MET A 56 -7.48 -8.04 -2.41
CA MET A 56 -8.08 -9.01 -3.32
C MET A 56 -8.13 -10.41 -2.72
N LEU A 57 -6.99 -10.89 -2.21
CA LEU A 57 -6.88 -12.26 -1.72
C LEU A 57 -7.54 -12.43 -0.34
N GLY A 58 -7.27 -11.53 0.59
CA GLY A 58 -7.69 -11.66 1.98
C GLY A 58 -9.11 -11.16 2.27
N VAL A 59 -9.57 -10.12 1.56
CA VAL A 59 -10.90 -9.52 1.82
C VAL A 59 -11.98 -10.07 0.90
N PHE A 60 -11.66 -10.33 -0.37
CA PHE A 60 -12.64 -10.81 -1.35
C PHE A 60 -12.53 -12.32 -1.61
N VAL A 61 -11.42 -12.78 -2.18
CA VAL A 61 -11.29 -14.16 -2.69
C VAL A 61 -11.40 -15.20 -1.58
N ALA A 62 -10.64 -15.06 -0.48
CA ALA A 62 -10.64 -16.07 0.57
C ALA A 62 -12.02 -16.25 1.25
N PRO A 63 -12.79 -15.18 1.58
CA PRO A 63 -14.17 -15.33 2.04
C PRO A 63 -15.13 -15.92 1.01
N ILE A 64 -15.03 -15.54 -0.27
CA ILE A 64 -15.87 -16.08 -1.35
C ILE A 64 -15.67 -17.59 -1.51
N LEU A 65 -14.43 -18.06 -1.40
CA LEU A 65 -14.08 -19.47 -1.48
C LEU A 65 -14.38 -20.26 -0.19
N GLY A 66 -14.89 -19.60 0.87
CA GLY A 66 -15.13 -20.23 2.16
C GLY A 66 -13.85 -20.63 2.92
N ILE A 67 -12.68 -20.16 2.49
CA ILE A 67 -11.37 -20.43 3.12
C ILE A 67 -11.25 -19.65 4.43
N SER A 68 -11.93 -18.51 4.53
CA SER A 68 -11.85 -17.63 5.71
C SER A 68 -13.18 -16.97 6.06
N GLY A 69 -13.34 -16.58 7.32
CA GLY A 69 -14.51 -15.86 7.81
C GLY A 69 -14.34 -14.33 7.85
N ALA A 70 -15.41 -13.64 8.22
CA ALA A 70 -15.44 -12.16 8.31
C ALA A 70 -14.34 -11.56 9.22
N ALA A 71 -13.91 -12.29 10.26
CA ALA A 71 -12.84 -11.84 11.15
C ALA A 71 -11.48 -11.74 10.43
N LEU A 72 -11.12 -12.72 9.60
CA LEU A 72 -9.87 -12.66 8.83
C LEU A 72 -9.96 -11.58 7.75
N ALA A 73 -11.10 -11.48 7.07
CA ALA A 73 -11.33 -10.44 6.07
C ALA A 73 -11.17 -9.04 6.67
N LEU A 74 -11.67 -8.80 7.88
CA LEU A 74 -11.52 -7.53 8.58
C LEU A 74 -10.04 -7.22 8.90
N LYS A 75 -9.27 -8.23 9.33
CA LYS A 75 -7.82 -8.11 9.58
C LYS A 75 -7.05 -7.84 8.28
N ALA A 76 -7.39 -8.55 7.21
CA ALA A 76 -6.80 -8.32 5.89
C ALA A 76 -7.08 -6.90 5.39
N PHE A 77 -8.31 -6.40 5.58
CA PHE A 77 -8.66 -5.03 5.21
C PHE A 77 -7.87 -3.99 6.01
N GLY A 78 -7.68 -4.19 7.32
CA GLY A 78 -6.86 -3.29 8.11
C GLY A 78 -5.39 -3.29 7.68
N LEU A 79 -4.84 -4.46 7.35
CA LEU A 79 -3.48 -4.57 6.81
C LEU A 79 -3.35 -3.88 5.44
N SER A 80 -4.30 -4.08 4.53
CA SER A 80 -4.24 -3.42 3.23
C SER A 80 -4.38 -1.90 3.38
N ALA A 81 -5.29 -1.41 4.21
CA ALA A 81 -5.40 0.01 4.49
C ALA A 81 -4.09 0.61 5.03
N LEU A 82 -3.43 -0.07 5.97
CA LEU A 82 -2.13 0.35 6.50
C LEU A 82 -1.05 0.47 5.40
N LEU A 83 -0.94 -0.55 4.54
CA LEU A 83 -0.01 -0.55 3.41
C LEU A 83 -0.30 0.59 2.41
N LEU A 84 -1.58 0.82 2.09
CA LEU A 84 -1.98 1.91 1.19
C LEU A 84 -1.65 3.28 1.80
N VAL A 85 -1.85 3.45 3.11
CA VAL A 85 -1.49 4.71 3.79
C VAL A 85 0.01 4.93 3.76
N GLY A 86 0.83 3.88 3.91
CA GLY A 86 2.29 3.97 3.84
C GLY A 86 2.81 4.37 2.44
N TYR A 87 2.13 3.94 1.38
CA TYR A 87 2.52 4.18 -0.02
C TYR A 87 2.82 5.65 -0.37
N PRO A 88 1.90 6.63 -0.18
CA PRO A 88 2.16 8.02 -0.56
C PRO A 88 3.34 8.63 0.21
N PHE A 89 3.58 8.23 1.45
CA PHE A 89 4.74 8.71 2.21
C PHE A 89 6.04 8.08 1.70
N ALA A 90 6.05 6.79 1.37
CA ALA A 90 7.22 6.14 0.79
C ALA A 90 7.55 6.76 -0.58
N LEU A 91 6.52 7.05 -1.38
CA LEU A 91 6.66 7.70 -2.68
C LEU A 91 7.16 9.15 -2.54
N ALA A 92 6.66 9.91 -1.56
CA ALA A 92 7.21 11.25 -1.26
C ALA A 92 8.69 11.18 -0.87
N GLY A 93 9.08 10.15 -0.10
CA GLY A 93 10.48 9.87 0.24
C GLY A 93 11.32 9.48 -0.98
N HIS A 94 10.75 8.72 -1.92
CA HIS A 94 11.41 8.39 -3.18
C HIS A 94 11.72 9.64 -4.03
N TYR A 95 10.88 10.67 -3.94
CA TYR A 95 11.13 11.96 -4.59
C TYR A 95 11.92 12.96 -3.73
N ASP A 96 12.51 12.52 -2.61
CA ASP A 96 13.25 13.35 -1.65
C ASP A 96 12.45 14.58 -1.15
N MET A 97 11.12 14.48 -1.07
CA MET A 97 10.22 15.61 -0.82
C MET A 97 10.11 16.05 0.64
N PHE A 98 10.61 15.27 1.62
CA PHE A 98 10.51 15.65 3.04
C PHE A 98 11.50 16.73 3.47
N ASN A 99 12.49 17.05 2.63
CA ASN A 99 13.45 18.11 2.91
C ASN A 99 13.55 19.09 1.73
N ARG A 100 13.15 20.34 1.96
CA ARG A 100 13.22 21.41 0.93
C ARG A 100 14.65 21.77 0.50
N ARG A 101 15.67 21.34 1.26
CA ARG A 101 17.08 21.59 0.97
C ARG A 101 17.73 20.47 0.15
N THR A 102 17.04 19.34 -0.05
CA THR A 102 17.56 18.24 -0.88
C THR A 102 17.09 18.39 -2.32
N ARG A 103 17.97 18.06 -3.26
CA ARG A 103 17.59 17.80 -4.65
C ARG A 103 17.33 16.31 -4.80
N ARG A 104 16.56 15.92 -5.82
CA ARG A 104 16.31 14.51 -6.15
C ARG A 104 17.65 13.78 -6.27
N SER A 105 17.82 12.71 -5.50
CA SER A 105 19.08 11.96 -5.43
C SER A 105 19.32 11.05 -6.64
N TRP A 106 18.30 10.81 -7.47
CA TRP A 106 18.34 9.93 -8.65
C TRP A 106 18.83 8.50 -8.33
N THR A 107 18.74 8.09 -7.07
CA THR A 107 19.05 6.72 -6.64
C THR A 107 17.80 5.87 -6.65
N TYR A 108 17.95 4.56 -6.86
CA TYR A 108 16.81 3.64 -6.90
C TYR A 108 15.95 3.68 -5.63
N CYS A 109 16.61 3.76 -4.47
CA CYS A 109 15.95 3.83 -3.19
C CYS A 109 16.66 4.86 -2.29
N PRO A 110 16.21 6.13 -2.30
CA PRO A 110 16.76 7.20 -1.48
C PRO A 110 16.61 6.93 0.01
N THR A 111 17.43 7.59 0.83
CA THR A 111 17.40 7.42 2.29
C THR A 111 16.02 7.75 2.88
N GLN A 112 15.34 8.77 2.35
CA GLN A 112 13.99 9.13 2.82
C GLN A 112 12.98 8.00 2.57
N GLU A 113 13.02 7.36 1.40
CA GLU A 113 12.19 6.19 1.09
C GLU A 113 12.48 5.03 2.04
N ARG A 114 13.76 4.70 2.28
CA ARG A 114 14.17 3.62 3.19
C ARG A 114 13.63 3.81 4.60
N ILE A 115 13.70 5.04 5.12
CA ILE A 115 13.19 5.36 6.46
C ILE A 115 11.68 5.10 6.52
N VAL A 116 10.93 5.57 5.52
CA VAL A 116 9.47 5.34 5.51
C VAL A 116 9.14 3.86 5.34
N LEU A 117 9.81 3.14 4.44
CA LEU A 117 9.64 1.69 4.28
C LEU A 117 9.90 0.94 5.59
N PHE A 118 10.94 1.32 6.33
CA PHE A 118 11.24 0.74 7.64
C PHE A 118 10.12 1.00 8.65
N ILE A 119 9.62 2.24 8.73
CA ILE A 119 8.51 2.60 9.63
C ILE A 119 7.25 1.80 9.28
N VAL A 120 6.90 1.70 7.99
CA VAL A 120 5.76 0.91 7.52
C VAL A 120 5.95 -0.56 7.84
N ALA A 121 7.14 -1.12 7.65
CA ALA A 121 7.45 -2.52 7.99
C ALA A 121 7.25 -2.79 9.49
N VAL A 122 7.75 -1.91 10.37
CA VAL A 122 7.53 -2.01 11.82
C VAL A 122 6.04 -1.95 12.15
N ALA A 123 5.29 -1.03 11.54
CA ALA A 123 3.85 -0.91 11.74
C ALA A 123 3.09 -2.15 11.26
N VAL A 124 3.48 -2.74 10.13
CA VAL A 124 2.90 -3.98 9.60
C VAL A 124 3.15 -5.15 10.55
N VAL A 125 4.38 -5.31 11.02
CA VAL A 125 4.72 -6.36 12.00
C VAL A 125 3.90 -6.17 13.28
N ALA A 126 3.84 -4.95 13.82
CA ALA A 126 3.04 -4.66 15.00
C ALA A 126 1.55 -4.95 14.77
N TYR A 127 1.00 -4.56 13.61
CA TYR A 127 -0.38 -4.84 13.25
C TYR A 127 -0.65 -6.34 13.18
N VAL A 128 0.18 -7.11 12.48
CA VAL A 128 0.02 -8.56 12.33
C VAL A 128 0.07 -9.25 13.70
N VAL A 129 1.06 -8.93 14.54
CA VAL A 129 1.19 -9.49 15.88
C VAL A 129 -0.06 -9.22 16.72
N LEU A 130 -0.51 -7.96 16.76
CA LEU A 130 -1.70 -7.57 17.53
C LEU A 130 -2.98 -8.19 16.96
N ALA A 131 -3.08 -8.31 15.64
CA ALA A 131 -4.21 -8.94 14.96
C ALA A 131 -4.22 -10.46 15.13
N SER A 132 -3.08 -11.11 15.36
CA SER A 132 -3.01 -12.55 15.62
C SER A 132 -3.43 -12.92 17.05
N ILE A 133 -3.27 -12.01 18.02
CA ILE A 133 -3.60 -12.26 19.43
C ILE A 133 -5.10 -12.02 19.72
N ARG A 134 -5.77 -11.22 18.89
CA ARG A 134 -7.18 -10.84 19.02
C ARG A 134 -8.08 -11.65 18.09
#